data_AF-A0A1A9WIX7-F1
#
_entry.id   AF-A0A1A9WIX7-F1
#
_cell.length_a   1.000
_cell.length_b   1.000
_cell.length_c   1.000
_cell.angle_alpha   90.00
_cell.angle_beta   90.00
_cell.angle_gamma   90.00
#
_symmetry.space_group_name_H-M   'P 1'
#
loop_
_entity.id
_entity.type
_entity.pdbx_description
1 polymer ?
#
loop_
_entity_poly.entity_id
_entity_poly.type
_entity_poly.pdbx_seq_one_letter_code
_entity_poly.pdbx_strand_id
1 'polypeptide(L)'
;MLINFDLAEQYVRFPKIKVEDVQKILAWIHGQPHMPRLSEGEVLLFYFACKCSTEITKQVIDKNFTCRTHIKELFSNLNVKSPEMQHLINLAALVPLPKLTPEGYRVFLFRLLDTDPSNFDLAGLVKV
;
A
#
# COMPACT_ATOMS: atom_id res chain seq x y z
N MET A 1 4.60 -9.74 12.06
CA MET A 1 5.96 -9.67 11.48
C MET A 1 6.18 -8.23 11.06
N LEU A 2 6.90 -7.45 11.88
CA LEU A 2 7.27 -6.09 11.50
C LEU A 2 8.25 -6.21 10.33
N ILE A 3 7.90 -5.63 9.18
CA ILE A 3 8.85 -5.47 8.09
C ILE A 3 9.86 -4.44 8.61
N ASN A 4 11.10 -4.88 8.86
CA ASN A 4 12.17 -3.95 9.16
C ASN A 4 12.44 -3.17 7.86
N PHE A 5 11.99 -1.93 7.79
CA PHE A 5 12.17 -1.07 6.62
C PHE A 5 13.42 -0.21 6.85
N ASP A 6 14.58 -0.77 6.53
CA ASP A 6 15.83 -0.02 6.51
C ASP A 6 15.98 0.70 5.17
N LEU A 7 16.15 2.02 5.22
CA LEU A 7 16.20 2.87 4.04
C LEU A 7 17.50 2.67 3.24
N ALA A 8 18.63 2.48 3.92
CA ALA A 8 19.92 2.25 3.25
C ALA A 8 19.90 0.92 2.50
N GLU A 9 19.34 -0.13 3.11
CA GLU A 9 19.11 -1.41 2.45
C GLU A 9 18.17 -1.28 1.23
N GLN A 10 17.14 -0.42 1.30
CA GLN A 10 16.25 -0.20 0.14
C GLN A 10 16.98 0.44 -1.04
N TYR A 11 17.84 1.44 -0.81
CA TYR A 11 18.63 2.04 -1.88
C TYR A 11 19.60 1.04 -2.52
N VAL A 12 20.21 0.16 -1.71
CA VAL A 12 21.05 -0.94 -2.22
C VAL A 12 20.22 -1.92 -3.04
N ARG A 13 19.01 -2.25 -2.58
CA ARG A 13 18.10 -3.17 -3.27
C ARG A 13 17.58 -2.62 -4.60
N PHE A 14 17.43 -1.31 -4.71
CA PHE A 14 16.89 -0.63 -5.89
C PHE A 14 17.91 0.34 -6.49
N PRO A 15 19.00 -0.14 -7.10
CA PRO A 15 20.13 0.69 -7.53
C PRO A 15 19.80 1.70 -8.64
N LYS A 16 18.62 1.56 -9.29
CA LYS A 16 18.12 2.54 -10.26
C LYS A 16 17.56 3.80 -9.62
N ILE A 17 17.19 3.73 -8.34
CA ILE A 17 16.66 4.86 -7.59
C ILE A 17 17.82 5.68 -7.04
N LYS A 18 17.84 6.97 -7.37
CA LYS A 18 18.80 7.92 -6.81
C LYS A 18 18.18 8.66 -5.64
N VAL A 19 18.98 8.87 -4.60
CA VAL A 19 18.57 9.65 -3.41
C VAL A 19 18.11 11.04 -3.84
N GLU A 20 18.82 11.70 -4.76
CA GLU A 20 18.47 13.05 -5.20
C GLU A 20 17.06 13.15 -5.80
N ASP A 21 16.62 12.12 -6.54
CA ASP A 21 15.30 12.14 -7.18
C ASP A 21 14.17 11.91 -6.17
N VAL A 22 14.39 11.03 -5.19
CA VAL A 22 13.47 10.84 -4.05
C VAL A 22 13.36 12.13 -3.25
N GLN A 23 14.47 12.80 -2.96
CA GLN A 23 14.49 14.07 -2.21
C GLN A 23 13.77 15.21 -2.95
N LYS A 24 13.91 15.30 -4.28
CA LYS A 24 13.13 16.28 -5.08
C LYS A 24 11.63 16.04 -4.98
N ILE A 25 11.19 14.77 -5.00
CA ILE A 25 9.76 14.43 -4.87
C ILE A 25 9.30 14.72 -3.43
N LEU A 26 10.09 14.36 -2.43
CA LEU A 26 9.80 14.65 -1.02
C LEU A 26 9.61 16.15 -0.77
N ALA A 27 10.53 16.98 -1.26
CA ALA A 27 10.43 18.43 -1.19
C ALA A 27 9.17 18.97 -1.90
N TRP A 28 8.83 18.42 -3.07
CA TRP A 28 7.60 18.78 -3.78
C TRP A 28 6.33 18.43 -2.99
N ILE A 29 6.29 17.29 -2.29
CA ILE A 29 5.15 16.92 -1.42
C ILE A 29 5.05 17.90 -0.25
N HIS A 30 6.17 18.16 0.44
CA HIS A 30 6.17 19.03 1.62
C HIS A 30 5.90 20.50 1.30
N GLY A 31 6.08 20.92 0.03
CA GLY A 31 5.69 22.24 -0.45
C GLY A 31 4.17 22.41 -0.68
N GLN A 32 3.37 21.33 -0.58
CA GLN A 32 1.93 21.38 -0.85
C GLN A 32 1.12 21.35 0.46
N PRO A 33 0.33 22.39 0.78
CA PRO A 33 -0.39 22.48 2.06
C PRO A 33 -1.45 21.41 2.29
N HIS A 34 -2.03 20.87 1.21
CA HIS A 34 -3.10 19.89 1.26
C HIS A 34 -2.59 18.44 1.30
N MET A 35 -1.29 18.23 1.07
CA MET A 35 -0.70 16.91 1.05
C MET A 35 -0.27 16.48 2.47
N PRO A 36 -0.41 15.19 2.80
CA PRO A 36 0.16 14.67 4.02
C PRO A 36 1.70 14.67 3.95
N ARG A 37 2.34 14.72 5.12
CA ARG A 37 3.79 14.58 5.22
C ARG A 37 4.17 13.11 5.05
N LEU A 38 4.78 12.79 3.91
CA LEU A 38 5.42 11.50 3.70
C LEU A 38 6.85 11.51 4.22
N SER A 39 7.30 10.33 4.66
CA SER A 39 8.70 10.00 4.87
C SER A 39 9.43 9.72 3.55
N GLU A 40 10.76 9.80 3.58
CA GLU A 40 11.60 9.44 2.44
C GLU A 40 11.37 7.99 1.98
N GLY A 41 11.20 7.06 2.93
CA GLY A 41 10.91 5.65 2.62
C GLY A 41 9.60 5.45 1.87
N GLU A 42 8.54 6.16 2.25
CA GLU A 42 7.26 6.13 1.52
C GLU A 42 7.41 6.69 0.11
N VAL A 43 8.13 7.81 -0.05
CA VAL A 43 8.38 8.40 -1.38
C VAL A 43 9.20 7.45 -2.26
N LEU A 44 10.22 6.79 -1.69
CA LEU A 44 11.02 5.79 -2.39
C LEU A 44 10.13 4.66 -2.92
N LEU A 45 9.20 4.15 -2.11
CA LEU A 45 8.28 3.08 -2.52
C LEU A 45 7.36 3.52 -3.66
N PHE A 46 6.78 4.72 -3.58
CA PHE A 46 5.98 5.27 -4.68
C PHE A 46 6.80 5.43 -5.96
N TYR A 47 8.02 5.97 -5.83
CA TYR A 47 8.91 6.17 -6.96
C TYR A 47 9.34 4.86 -7.62
N PHE A 48 9.65 3.85 -6.81
CA PHE A 48 9.92 2.49 -7.28
C PHE A 48 8.72 1.91 -8.04
N ALA A 49 7.52 1.98 -7.46
CA ALA A 49 6.30 1.46 -8.06
C ALA A 49 5.96 2.13 -9.39
N CYS A 50 6.35 3.40 -9.55
CA CYS A 50 6.18 4.18 -10.77
C CYS A 50 7.36 4.04 -11.75
N LYS A 51 8.16 2.98 -11.63
CA LYS A 51 9.31 2.67 -12.49
C LYS A 51 10.31 3.84 -12.58
N CYS A 52 10.51 4.55 -11.47
CA CYS A 52 11.41 5.71 -11.37
C CYS A 52 11.02 6.89 -12.27
N SER A 53 9.74 7.03 -12.65
CA SER A 53 9.23 8.23 -13.35
C SER A 53 8.72 9.26 -12.35
N THR A 54 9.36 10.42 -12.29
CA THR A 54 9.02 11.51 -11.36
C THR A 54 7.59 12.01 -11.57
N GLU A 55 7.20 12.27 -12.82
CA GLU A 55 5.90 12.83 -13.17
C GLU A 55 4.77 11.87 -12.84
N ILE A 56 4.94 10.59 -13.18
CA ILE A 56 3.98 9.54 -12.84
C ILE A 56 3.89 9.36 -11.32
N THR A 57 5.02 9.40 -10.61
CA THR A 57 5.05 9.30 -9.14
C THR A 57 4.21 10.40 -8.50
N LYS A 58 4.38 11.65 -8.93
CA LYS A 58 3.60 12.80 -8.42
C LYS A 58 2.10 12.59 -8.65
N GLN A 59 1.71 12.17 -9.86
CA GLN A 59 0.30 11.90 -10.19
C GLN A 59 -0.29 10.75 -9.37
N VAL A 60 0.48 9.69 -9.14
CA VAL A 60 0.03 8.52 -8.35
C VAL A 60 -0.14 8.90 -6.88
N ILE A 61 0.78 9.67 -6.31
CA ILE A 61 0.69 10.13 -4.92
C ILE A 61 -0.58 10.99 -4.72
N ASP A 62 -0.80 11.97 -5.60
CA ASP A 62 -1.98 12.83 -5.58
C ASP A 62 -3.27 12.01 -5.64
N LYS A 63 -3.40 11.16 -6.67
CA LYS A 63 -4.56 10.28 -6.83
C LYS A 63 -4.77 9.33 -5.65
N ASN A 64 -3.70 8.75 -5.10
CA ASN A 64 -3.81 7.88 -3.94
C ASN A 64 -4.44 8.61 -2.73
N PHE A 65 -4.03 9.85 -2.46
CA PHE A 65 -4.60 10.61 -1.36
C PHE A 65 -6.00 11.15 -1.68
N THR A 66 -6.29 11.52 -2.93
CA THR A 66 -7.66 11.82 -3.35
C THR A 66 -8.58 10.60 -3.18
N CYS A 67 -8.18 9.42 -3.63
CA CYS A 67 -8.98 8.20 -3.48
C CYS A 67 -9.23 7.86 -2.01
N ARG A 68 -8.25 8.04 -1.13
CA ARG A 68 -8.40 7.80 0.32
C ARG A 68 -9.43 8.72 0.98
N THR A 69 -9.57 9.95 0.50
CA THR A 69 -10.57 10.89 1.05
C THR A 69 -11.97 10.65 0.49
N HIS A 70 -12.09 10.17 -0.76
CA HIS A 70 -13.37 9.98 -1.44
C HIS A 70 -13.96 8.57 -1.25
N ILE A 71 -13.12 7.52 -1.17
CA ILE A 71 -13.54 6.12 -1.10
C ILE A 71 -13.51 5.64 0.36
N LYS A 72 -14.40 6.21 1.19
CA LYS A 72 -14.41 5.97 2.64
C LYS A 72 -14.71 4.52 3.03
N GLU A 73 -15.46 3.80 2.20
CA GLU A 73 -15.74 2.37 2.40
C GLU A 73 -14.45 1.53 2.52
N LEU A 74 -13.42 1.87 1.73
CA LEU A 74 -12.13 1.18 1.72
C LEU A 74 -11.10 1.76 2.69
N PHE A 75 -11.13 3.07 2.97
CA PHE A 75 -10.01 3.76 3.63
C PHE A 75 -10.35 4.41 4.98
N SER A 76 -11.58 4.30 5.49
CA SER A 76 -12.01 4.87 6.77
C SER A 76 -12.52 3.81 7.75
N ASN A 77 -12.51 4.09 9.06
CA ASN A 77 -13.07 3.22 10.10
C ASN A 77 -12.48 1.78 10.14
N LEU A 78 -11.18 1.63 9.88
CA LEU A 78 -10.52 0.34 10.04
C LEU A 78 -10.33 0.04 11.54
N ASN A 79 -11.18 -0.83 12.08
CA ASN A 79 -11.01 -1.38 13.42
C ASN A 79 -11.07 -2.90 13.32
N VAL A 80 -9.90 -3.55 13.30
CA VAL A 80 -9.79 -5.01 13.19
C VAL A 80 -10.51 -5.76 14.33
N LYS A 81 -10.82 -5.10 15.45
CA LYS A 81 -11.54 -5.71 16.57
C LYS A 81 -13.06 -5.50 16.51
N SER A 82 -13.57 -4.75 15.53
CA SER A 82 -15.01 -4.53 15.41
C SER A 82 -15.72 -5.83 14.98
N PRO A 83 -16.98 -6.05 15.40
CA PRO A 83 -17.75 -7.23 14.99
C PRO A 83 -17.85 -7.38 13.47
N GLU A 84 -17.99 -6.27 12.74
CA GLU A 84 -18.08 -6.24 11.28
C GLU A 84 -16.78 -6.72 10.64
N MET A 85 -15.62 -6.20 11.10
CA MET A 85 -14.32 -6.64 10.58
C MET A 85 -14.02 -8.09 10.95
N GLN A 86 -14.39 -8.54 12.15
CA GLN A 86 -14.24 -9.94 12.55
C GLN A 86 -15.09 -10.87 11.70
N HIS A 87 -16.32 -10.47 11.34
CA HIS A 87 -17.13 -11.22 10.40
C HIS A 87 -16.42 -11.34 9.04
N LEU A 88 -15.97 -10.22 8.47
CA LEU A 88 -15.25 -10.18 7.19
C LEU A 88 -13.96 -11.03 7.19
N ILE A 89 -13.18 -10.99 8.26
CA ILE A 89 -11.96 -11.82 8.43
C ILE A 89 -12.31 -13.32 8.38
N ASN A 90 -13.50 -13.71 8.83
CA ASN A 90 -13.95 -15.10 8.80
C ASN A 90 -14.59 -15.51 7.47
N LEU A 91 -14.92 -14.56 6.58
CA LEU A 91 -15.47 -14.86 5.24
C LEU A 91 -14.42 -15.35 4.25
N ALA A 92 -13.17 -14.90 4.38
CA ALA A 92 -12.11 -15.25 3.44
C ALA A 92 -10.74 -15.35 4.11
N ALA A 93 -9.94 -16.31 3.64
CA ALA A 93 -8.54 -16.44 4.00
C ALA A 93 -7.66 -15.77 2.93
N LEU A 94 -6.79 -14.85 3.35
CA LEU A 94 -5.71 -14.30 2.54
C LEU A 94 -4.37 -14.58 3.24
N VAL A 95 -3.58 -15.49 2.66
CA VAL A 95 -2.34 -15.98 3.30
C VAL A 95 -1.13 -15.65 2.42
N PRO A 96 -0.13 -14.89 2.92
CA PRO A 96 1.13 -14.74 2.22
C PRO A 96 1.92 -16.04 2.27
N LEU A 97 2.36 -16.55 1.12
CA LEU A 97 3.27 -17.69 1.07
C LEU A 97 4.65 -17.29 1.59
N PRO A 98 5.37 -18.20 2.29
CA PRO A 98 6.60 -17.87 2.98
C PRO A 98 7.75 -17.53 2.03
N LYS A 99 7.77 -18.15 0.84
CA LYS A 99 8.80 -17.94 -0.18
C LYS A 99 8.36 -16.87 -1.19
N LEU A 100 9.32 -16.06 -1.62
CA LEU A 100 9.16 -15.18 -2.78
C LEU A 100 9.35 -15.98 -4.07
N THR A 101 8.84 -15.47 -5.19
CA THR A 101 9.22 -15.98 -6.53
C THR A 101 10.69 -15.65 -6.82
N PRO A 102 11.33 -16.28 -7.83
CA PRO A 102 12.70 -15.94 -8.24
C PRO A 102 12.89 -14.45 -8.58
N GLU A 103 11.84 -13.80 -9.06
CA GLU A 103 11.81 -12.37 -9.39
C GLU A 103 11.57 -11.47 -8.16
N GLY A 104 11.31 -12.06 -6.98
CA GLY A 104 11.13 -11.36 -5.72
C GLY A 104 9.69 -10.99 -5.36
N TYR A 105 8.69 -11.55 -6.04
CA TYR A 105 7.28 -11.26 -5.75
C TYR A 105 6.76 -12.07 -4.56
N ARG A 106 5.92 -11.46 -3.71
CA ARG A 106 5.17 -12.18 -2.67
C ARG A 106 3.91 -12.78 -3.28
N VAL A 107 3.77 -14.10 -3.18
CA VAL A 107 2.55 -14.80 -3.60
C VAL A 107 1.57 -14.82 -2.43
N PHE A 108 0.31 -14.48 -2.71
CA PHE A 108 -0.79 -14.61 -1.77
C PHE A 108 -1.74 -15.70 -2.26
N LEU A 109 -2.18 -16.58 -1.34
CA LEU A 109 -3.30 -17.48 -1.58
C LEU A 109 -4.56 -16.85 -1.01
N PHE A 110 -5.61 -16.80 -1.82
CA PHE A 110 -6.93 -16.33 -1.44
C PHE A 110 -7.95 -17.45 -1.54
N ARG A 111 -8.83 -17.57 -0.55
CA ARG A 111 -9.96 -18.50 -0.57
C ARG A 111 -11.15 -17.92 0.18
N LEU A 112 -12.34 -17.99 -0.41
CA LEU A 112 -13.59 -17.81 0.30
C LEU A 112 -13.85 -19.01 1.23
N LEU A 113 -14.08 -18.72 2.50
CA LEU A 113 -14.43 -19.70 3.54
C LEU A 113 -15.95 -19.85 3.63
N ASP A 114 -16.68 -18.75 3.44
CA ASP A 114 -18.12 -18.72 3.21
C ASP A 114 -18.39 -18.32 1.75
N THR A 115 -19.23 -19.07 1.07
CA THR A 115 -19.58 -18.86 -0.34
C THR A 115 -21.04 -18.43 -0.53
N ASP A 116 -21.80 -18.19 0.54
CA ASP A 116 -23.12 -17.57 0.44
C ASP A 116 -22.98 -16.12 -0.06
N PRO A 117 -23.53 -15.79 -1.25
CA PRO A 117 -23.44 -14.45 -1.80
C PRO A 117 -24.08 -13.37 -0.91
N SER A 118 -25.03 -13.75 -0.04
CA SER A 118 -25.73 -12.84 0.87
C SER A 118 -24.83 -12.30 1.97
N ASN A 119 -23.76 -13.04 2.30
CA ASN A 119 -22.76 -12.65 3.30
C ASN A 119 -21.56 -11.93 2.68
N PHE A 120 -21.48 -11.84 1.35
CA PHE A 120 -20.31 -11.31 0.65
C PHE A 120 -20.32 -9.78 0.57
N ASP A 121 -19.30 -9.15 1.16
CA ASP A 121 -19.01 -7.72 1.02
C ASP A 121 -17.59 -7.52 0.48
N LEU A 122 -17.48 -7.18 -0.81
CA LEU A 122 -16.20 -6.94 -1.46
C LEU A 122 -15.46 -5.74 -0.86
N ALA A 123 -16.16 -4.65 -0.56
CA ALA A 123 -15.53 -3.44 -0.04
C ALA A 123 -14.95 -3.69 1.35
N GLY A 124 -15.69 -4.41 2.20
CA GLY A 124 -15.22 -4.88 3.49
C GLY A 124 -14.00 -5.81 3.39
N LEU A 125 -14.01 -6.78 2.46
CA LEU A 125 -12.91 -7.73 2.27
C LEU A 125 -11.62 -7.09 1.74
N VAL A 126 -11.73 -6.06 0.90
CA VAL A 126 -10.57 -5.35 0.32
C VAL A 126 -10.04 -4.27 1.26
N LYS A 127 -10.75 -3.97 2.35
CA LYS A 127 -10.36 -2.98 3.34
C LYS A 127 -9.02 -3.37 3.98
N VAL A 128 -7.97 -2.59 3.67
CA VAL A 128 -6.58 -2.79 4.08
C VAL A 128 -6.31 -2.20 5.44
#